data_AF-A0A9Q3PMY0-F1
#
_entry.id   AF-A0A9Q3PMY0-F1
#
_cell.length_a   1.000
_cell.length_b   1.000
_cell.length_c   1.000
_cell.angle_alpha   90.00
_cell.angle_beta   90.00
_cell.angle_gamma   90.00
#
_symmetry.space_group_name_H-M   'P 1'
#
loop_
_entity.id
_entity.type
_entity.pdbx_description
1 polymer ?
#
loop_
_entity_poly.entity_id
_entity_poly.type
_entity_poly.pdbx_seq_one_letter_code
_entity_poly.pdbx_strand_id
1 'polypeptide(L)'
;MSSKVLTLCQAFWAEFISEFHISITSYPGWLASLLDALSHRDNVYPERGEDFISKNPMNFQQLIKQDEFQPSRYFAVKVESFSNLIESIQATLLSYSQYRSILQELGKRKSVQDYSLNSSSQLLLFKDWVVVPNVPSMQLSILQKRNDSTLAGQPCQRKTLKLVKRDFYWSGMTQFIKDYVSSCQQCS
;
A
#
# COMPACT_ATOMS: atom_id res chain seq x y z
N MET A 1 -12.26 -37.90 -13.34
CA MET A 1 -11.94 -36.48 -13.12
C MET A 1 -11.28 -36.37 -11.76
N SER A 2 -9.96 -36.17 -11.70
CA SER A 2 -9.26 -35.97 -10.42
C SER A 2 -9.42 -34.51 -10.02
N SER A 3 -10.10 -34.23 -8.90
CA SER A 3 -10.22 -32.87 -8.38
C SER A 3 -8.89 -32.46 -7.75
N LYS A 4 -8.09 -31.69 -8.48
CA LYS A 4 -6.89 -31.07 -7.92
C LYS A 4 -7.30 -29.89 -7.05
N VAL A 5 -6.78 -29.83 -5.83
CA VAL A 5 -6.92 -28.65 -4.96
C VAL A 5 -6.07 -27.53 -5.55
N LEU A 6 -6.71 -26.44 -5.98
CA LEU A 6 -6.04 -25.26 -6.54
C LEU A 6 -5.54 -24.34 -5.41
N THR A 7 -4.40 -23.70 -5.63
CA THR A 7 -3.99 -22.55 -4.79
C THR A 7 -4.87 -21.33 -5.07
N LEU A 8 -4.88 -20.34 -4.18
CA LEU A 8 -5.68 -19.11 -4.37
C LEU A 8 -5.36 -18.39 -5.69
N CYS A 9 -4.08 -18.33 -6.07
CA CYS A 9 -3.66 -17.74 -7.34
C CYS A 9 -4.17 -18.56 -8.52
N GLN A 10 -4.07 -19.89 -8.45
CA GLN A 10 -4.58 -20.78 -9.50
C GLN A 10 -6.10 -20.72 -9.63
N ALA A 11 -6.84 -20.60 -8.52
CA ALA A 11 -8.28 -20.47 -8.53
C ALA A 11 -8.72 -19.14 -9.14
N PHE A 12 -8.07 -18.04 -8.78
CA PHE A 12 -8.32 -16.72 -9.36
C PHE A 12 -8.10 -16.71 -10.88
N TRP A 13 -6.96 -17.23 -11.34
CA TRP A 13 -6.69 -17.34 -12.76
C TRP A 13 -7.64 -18.31 -13.47
N ALA A 14 -8.03 -19.42 -12.84
CA ALA A 14 -8.98 -20.35 -13.41
C ALA A 14 -10.37 -19.71 -13.60
N GLU A 15 -10.83 -18.92 -12.62
CA GLU A 15 -12.08 -18.15 -12.70
C GLU A 15 -12.01 -17.14 -13.87
N PHE A 16 -10.97 -16.31 -13.92
CA PHE A 16 -10.79 -15.33 -14.98
C PHE A 16 -10.70 -15.96 -16.38
N ILE A 17 -9.91 -17.02 -16.53
CA ILE A 17 -9.70 -17.72 -17.81
C ILE A 17 -10.98 -18.40 -18.28
N SER A 18 -11.88 -18.81 -17.38
CA SER A 18 -13.15 -19.45 -17.72
C SER A 18 -14.14 -18.56 -18.47
N GLU A 19 -13.98 -17.23 -18.40
CA GLU A 19 -14.82 -16.27 -19.11
C GLU A 19 -14.55 -16.25 -20.63
N PHE A 20 -13.43 -16.84 -21.07
CA PHE A 20 -12.99 -16.82 -22.46
C PHE A 20 -13.09 -18.19 -23.11
N HIS A 21 -13.43 -18.21 -24.39
CA HIS A 21 -13.34 -19.44 -25.18
C HIS A 21 -11.90 -19.69 -25.61
N ILE A 22 -11.13 -20.38 -24.77
CA ILE A 22 -9.71 -20.65 -25.02
C ILE A 22 -9.55 -22.07 -25.58
N SER A 23 -8.77 -22.20 -26.65
CA SER A 23 -8.29 -23.48 -27.17
C SER A 23 -6.79 -23.59 -26.95
N ILE A 24 -6.35 -24.56 -26.13
CA ILE A 24 -4.93 -24.85 -25.95
C ILE A 24 -4.51 -25.84 -27.03
N THR A 25 -3.85 -25.36 -28.07
CA THR A 25 -3.27 -26.19 -29.13
C THR A 25 -1.81 -26.45 -28.81
N SER A 26 -1.44 -27.73 -28.64
CA SER A 26 -0.04 -28.12 -28.47
C SER A 26 0.68 -28.04 -29.82
N TYR A 27 1.77 -27.28 -29.87
CA TYR A 27 2.67 -27.24 -31.01
C TYR A 27 3.95 -28.00 -30.68
N PRO A 28 4.44 -28.89 -31.55
CA PRO A 28 5.71 -29.57 -31.32
C PRO A 28 6.84 -28.54 -31.31
N GLY A 29 7.75 -28.63 -30.33
CA GLY A 29 8.72 -27.58 -29.99
C GLY A 29 9.59 -27.09 -31.16
N TRP A 30 9.88 -27.94 -32.14
CA TRP A 30 10.66 -27.55 -33.32
C TRP A 30 9.94 -26.53 -34.23
N LEU A 31 8.59 -26.53 -34.27
CA LEU A 31 7.78 -25.50 -34.95
C LEU A 31 7.64 -24.22 -34.11
N ALA A 32 7.85 -24.33 -32.80
CA ALA A 32 7.78 -23.24 -31.85
C ALA A 32 9.16 -22.67 -31.52
N SER A 33 10.20 -22.95 -32.31
CA SER A 33 11.61 -22.67 -32.00
C SER A 33 11.89 -21.24 -31.53
N LEU A 34 11.18 -20.23 -32.03
CA LEU A 34 11.29 -18.85 -31.57
C LEU A 34 10.71 -18.65 -30.15
N LEU A 35 9.52 -19.19 -29.90
CA LEU A 35 8.88 -19.13 -28.57
C LEU A 35 9.64 -20.00 -27.57
N ASP A 36 10.10 -21.16 -28.03
CA ASP A 36 10.89 -22.13 -27.26
C ASP A 36 12.24 -21.53 -26.85
N ALA A 37 12.92 -20.82 -27.76
CA ALA A 37 14.15 -20.07 -27.48
C ALA A 37 13.93 -18.90 -26.51
N LEU A 38 12.74 -18.31 -26.48
CA LEU A 38 12.40 -17.26 -25.52
C LEU A 38 12.02 -17.82 -24.14
N SER A 39 11.41 -19.01 -24.10
CA SER A 39 11.04 -19.69 -22.86
C SER A 39 12.22 -20.42 -22.22
N HIS A 40 13.18 -20.93 -22.99
CA HIS A 40 14.39 -21.58 -22.49
C HIS A 40 15.54 -20.58 -22.38
N ARG A 41 15.57 -19.85 -21.27
CA ARG A 41 16.76 -19.08 -20.90
C ARG A 41 17.65 -19.94 -20.00
N ASP A 42 18.91 -20.11 -20.40
CA ASP A 42 19.89 -20.94 -19.66
C ASP A 42 20.12 -20.45 -18.22
N ASN A 43 19.82 -19.18 -17.94
CA ASN A 43 19.89 -18.62 -16.59
C ASN A 43 18.63 -18.86 -15.74
N VAL A 44 17.52 -19.35 -16.29
CA VAL A 44 16.24 -19.56 -15.57
C VAL A 44 16.01 -21.02 -15.20
N TYR A 45 16.41 -21.96 -16.06
CA TYR A 45 16.15 -23.39 -15.85
C TYR A 45 17.38 -24.09 -15.29
N PRO A 46 17.22 -24.94 -14.27
CA PRO A 46 18.33 -25.69 -13.72
C PRO A 46 18.78 -26.78 -14.69
N GLU A 47 20.07 -27.07 -14.67
CA GLU A 47 20.62 -28.21 -15.37
C GLU A 47 20.28 -29.51 -14.62
N ARG A 48 20.46 -30.65 -15.28
CA ARG A 48 20.13 -31.96 -14.69
C ARG A 48 20.90 -32.16 -13.37
N GLY A 49 20.16 -32.19 -12.27
CA GLY A 49 20.71 -32.40 -10.92
C GLY A 49 20.80 -31.14 -10.06
N GLU A 50 20.53 -29.96 -10.62
CA GLU A 50 20.34 -28.71 -9.89
C GLU A 50 18.83 -28.44 -9.70
N ASP A 51 18.44 -27.75 -8.63
CA ASP A 51 17.08 -27.28 -8.45
C ASP A 51 16.94 -25.79 -8.85
N PHE A 52 15.70 -25.35 -9.09
CA PHE A 52 15.42 -23.96 -9.46
C PHE A 52 15.88 -22.95 -8.41
N ILE A 53 15.91 -23.36 -7.14
CA ILE A 53 16.32 -22.52 -6.01
C ILE A 53 17.82 -22.25 -6.08
N SER A 54 18.63 -23.27 -6.32
CA SER A 54 20.09 -23.14 -6.42
C SER A 54 20.52 -22.36 -7.65
N LYS A 55 19.84 -22.54 -8.79
CA LYS A 55 20.16 -21.82 -10.04
C LYS A 55 19.71 -20.35 -9.98
N ASN A 56 18.57 -20.08 -9.33
CA ASN A 56 17.98 -18.75 -9.21
C ASN A 56 17.68 -18.36 -7.76
N PRO A 57 18.72 -18.17 -6.92
CA PRO A 57 18.53 -17.80 -5.52
C PRO A 57 17.83 -16.43 -5.37
N MET A 58 17.94 -15.57 -6.39
CA MET A 58 17.29 -14.26 -6.44
C MET A 58 15.77 -14.34 -6.71
N ASN A 59 15.27 -15.41 -7.36
CA ASN A 59 13.83 -15.58 -7.60
C ASN A 59 13.06 -15.96 -6.33
N PHE A 60 13.76 -16.51 -5.34
CA PHE A 60 13.19 -16.87 -4.03
C PHE A 60 13.55 -15.86 -2.95
N GLN A 61 13.70 -14.59 -3.31
CA GLN A 61 13.74 -13.54 -2.30
C GLN A 61 12.36 -13.37 -1.69
N GLN A 62 12.22 -13.85 -0.45
CA GLN A 62 11.09 -13.48 0.38
C GLN A 62 11.18 -11.96 0.65
N LEU A 63 10.48 -11.18 -0.19
CA LEU A 63 10.46 -9.71 -0.10
C LEU A 63 9.93 -9.20 1.23
N ILE A 64 9.14 -10.03 1.93
CA ILE A 64 8.54 -9.72 3.23
C ILE A 64 9.14 -10.66 4.28
N LYS A 65 10.16 -10.19 5.01
CA LYS A 65 10.72 -10.93 6.14
C LYS A 65 9.67 -11.01 7.24
N GLN A 66 9.48 -12.20 7.83
CA GLN A 66 8.44 -12.44 8.85
C GLN A 66 8.55 -11.51 10.08
N ASP A 67 9.73 -10.97 10.38
CA ASP A 67 9.92 -9.98 11.45
C ASP A 67 9.25 -8.62 11.19
N GLU A 68 8.85 -8.33 9.96
CA GLU A 68 8.07 -7.11 9.64
C GLU A 68 6.57 -7.29 9.82
N PHE A 69 6.12 -8.51 10.16
CA PHE A 69 4.72 -8.88 10.27
C PHE A 69 4.16 -8.52 11.65
N GLN A 70 3.71 -7.29 11.81
CA GLN A 70 2.72 -6.93 12.83
C GLN A 70 1.33 -7.13 12.20
N PRO A 71 0.52 -8.11 12.64
CA PRO A 71 -0.80 -8.39 12.07
C PRO A 71 -1.85 -7.30 12.36
N SER A 72 -1.51 -6.27 13.14
CA SER A 72 -2.39 -5.14 13.44
C SER A 72 -2.33 -4.09 12.33
N ARG A 73 -3.23 -4.23 11.35
CA ARG A 73 -3.50 -3.27 10.26
C ARG A 73 -2.29 -3.07 9.36
N TYR A 74 -2.21 -3.80 8.25
CA TYR A 74 -1.26 -3.55 7.17
C TYR A 74 -1.22 -2.04 6.87
N PHE A 75 -0.09 -1.39 7.19
CA PHE A 75 0.17 0.05 7.34
C PHE A 75 -0.72 0.88 8.29
N ALA A 76 -0.91 0.45 9.55
CA ALA A 76 -0.90 1.42 10.63
C ALA A 76 0.35 2.28 10.45
N VAL A 77 0.20 3.60 10.48
CA VAL A 77 1.33 4.54 10.52
C VAL A 77 2.34 3.97 11.53
N LYS A 78 3.50 3.48 11.08
CA LYS A 78 4.63 3.28 11.99
C LYS A 78 4.91 4.69 12.49
N VAL A 79 4.42 5.01 13.68
CA VAL A 79 4.49 6.33 14.33
C VAL A 79 5.94 6.83 14.33
N GLU A 80 6.90 5.90 14.41
CA GLU A 80 8.33 6.11 14.26
C GLU A 80 8.75 6.79 12.94
N SER A 81 8.12 6.45 11.82
CA SER A 81 8.45 7.04 10.50
C SER A 81 7.94 8.48 10.35
N PHE A 82 7.03 8.92 11.23
CA PHE A 82 6.37 10.22 11.17
C PHE A 82 6.60 11.09 12.41
N SER A 83 7.50 10.73 13.32
CA SER A 83 7.70 11.45 14.60
C SER A 83 7.79 12.98 14.46
N ASN A 84 8.70 13.48 13.61
CA ASN A 84 8.87 14.92 13.37
C ASN A 84 7.63 15.59 12.76
N LEU A 85 6.88 14.84 11.93
CA LEU A 85 5.67 15.33 11.28
C LEU A 85 4.52 15.40 12.29
N ILE A 86 4.42 14.43 13.19
CA ILE A 86 3.40 14.35 14.23
C ILE A 86 3.54 15.51 15.21
N GLU A 87 4.76 15.82 15.65
CA GLU A 87 5.03 16.95 16.53
C GLU A 87 4.66 18.28 15.83
N SER A 88 5.01 18.42 14.55
CA SER A 88 4.64 19.58 13.74
C SER A 88 3.12 19.73 13.59
N ILE A 89 2.40 18.62 13.36
CA ILE A 89 0.93 18.60 13.31
C ILE A 89 0.35 19.11 14.63
N GLN A 90 0.82 18.62 15.77
CA GLN A 90 0.33 19.02 17.09
C GLN A 90 0.54 20.50 17.34
N ALA A 91 1.76 21.00 17.09
CA ALA A 91 2.08 22.41 17.24
C ALA A 91 1.16 23.30 16.38
N THR A 92 0.91 22.89 15.15
CA THR A 92 0.08 23.65 14.20
C THR A 92 -1.40 23.60 14.59
N LEU A 93 -1.92 22.45 15.07
CA LEU A 93 -3.28 22.33 15.57
C LEU A 93 -3.55 23.31 16.73
N LEU A 94 -2.57 23.54 17.61
CA LEU A 94 -2.68 24.51 18.71
C LEU A 94 -2.75 25.96 18.22
N SER A 95 -2.22 26.27 17.04
CA SER A 95 -2.29 27.61 16.45
C SER A 95 -3.68 27.97 15.93
N TYR A 96 -4.48 26.97 15.51
CA TYR A 96 -5.81 27.20 14.96
C TYR A 96 -6.89 27.25 16.05
N SER A 97 -7.68 28.32 16.07
CA SER A 97 -8.75 28.54 17.05
C SER A 97 -9.82 27.44 17.06
N GLN A 98 -10.16 26.88 15.88
CA GLN A 98 -11.14 25.80 15.74
C GLN A 98 -10.72 24.53 16.48
N TYR A 99 -9.45 24.12 16.37
CA TYR A 99 -8.98 22.90 17.03
C TYR A 99 -8.74 23.12 18.52
N ARG A 100 -8.38 24.34 18.93
CA ARG A 100 -8.22 24.70 20.35
C ARG A 100 -9.52 24.55 21.15
N SER A 101 -10.65 25.00 20.61
CA SER A 101 -11.95 24.84 21.27
C SER A 101 -12.34 23.36 21.39
N ILE A 102 -12.09 22.57 20.34
CA ILE A 102 -12.33 21.11 20.35
C ILE A 102 -11.45 20.44 21.42
N LEU A 103 -10.15 20.75 21.48
CA LEU A 103 -9.22 20.19 22.46
C LEU A 103 -9.60 20.56 23.90
N GLN A 104 -10.07 21.78 24.14
CA GLN A 104 -10.54 22.20 25.46
C GLN A 104 -11.79 21.43 25.91
N GLU A 105 -12.72 21.18 25.00
CA GLU A 105 -13.92 20.39 25.28
C GLU A 105 -13.60 18.90 25.47
N LEU A 106 -12.61 18.37 24.74
CA LEU A 106 -12.07 17.01 24.94
C LEU A 106 -11.34 16.85 26.29
N GLY A 107 -10.85 17.93 26.88
CA GLY A 107 -10.33 17.92 28.26
C GLY A 107 -11.42 17.65 29.31
N LYS A 108 -12.69 17.96 28.99
CA LYS A 108 -13.84 17.78 29.89
C LYS A 108 -14.65 16.52 29.59
N ARG A 109 -14.64 16.06 28.33
CA ARG A 109 -15.45 14.94 27.83
C ARG A 109 -14.61 14.00 26.98
N LYS A 110 -14.93 12.71 26.97
CA LYS A 110 -14.16 11.71 26.20
C LYS A 110 -14.23 11.90 24.67
N SER A 111 -15.31 12.45 24.13
CA SER A 111 -15.49 12.70 22.69
C SER A 111 -16.44 13.87 22.45
N VAL A 112 -16.19 14.62 21.37
CA VAL A 112 -16.97 15.80 20.94
C VAL A 112 -17.12 15.75 19.43
N GLN A 113 -18.35 15.70 18.90
CA GLN A 113 -18.64 15.75 17.45
C GLN A 113 -17.77 14.80 16.60
N ASP A 114 -17.68 13.52 17.01
CA ASP A 114 -16.84 12.48 16.39
C ASP A 114 -15.32 12.70 16.50
N TYR A 115 -14.88 13.76 17.18
CA TYR A 115 -13.49 13.94 17.57
C TYR A 115 -13.19 13.20 18.87
N SER A 116 -11.99 12.61 18.92
CA SER A 116 -11.44 11.97 20.11
C SER A 116 -9.96 12.31 20.24
N LEU A 117 -9.43 12.23 21.46
CA LEU A 117 -8.01 12.43 21.72
C LEU A 117 -7.38 11.08 22.02
N ASN A 118 -6.32 10.72 21.30
CA ASN A 118 -5.57 9.51 21.60
C ASN A 118 -4.74 9.73 22.88
N SER A 119 -5.01 8.95 23.92
CA SER A 119 -4.34 9.08 25.22
C SER A 119 -2.83 8.79 25.16
N SER A 120 -2.37 7.96 24.23
CA SER A 120 -0.95 7.56 24.15
C SER A 120 -0.11 8.49 23.28
N SER A 121 -0.67 9.01 22.18
CA SER A 121 0.06 9.85 21.22
C SER A 121 -0.32 11.33 21.29
N GLN A 122 -1.31 11.70 22.11
CA GLN A 122 -1.88 13.05 22.20
C GLN A 122 -2.33 13.61 20.85
N LEU A 123 -2.68 12.74 19.90
CA LEU A 123 -3.15 13.12 18.57
C LEU A 123 -4.66 13.32 18.56
N LEU A 124 -5.09 14.38 17.89
CA LEU A 124 -6.51 14.61 17.59
C LEU A 124 -6.96 13.65 16.49
N LEU A 125 -7.99 12.87 16.78
CA LEU A 125 -8.60 11.92 15.87
C LEU A 125 -10.00 12.39 15.47
N PHE A 126 -10.40 12.14 14.23
CA PHE A 126 -11.77 12.28 13.74
C PHE A 126 -12.20 10.93 13.18
N LYS A 127 -13.21 10.28 13.80
CA LYS A 127 -13.63 8.91 13.42
C LYS A 127 -12.46 7.93 13.31
N ASP A 128 -11.57 7.97 14.29
CA ASP A 128 -10.32 7.19 14.38
C ASP A 128 -9.22 7.53 13.36
N TRP A 129 -9.38 8.57 12.53
CA TRP A 129 -8.35 9.08 11.62
C TRP A 129 -7.58 10.25 12.23
N VAL A 130 -6.27 10.28 12.03
CA VAL A 130 -5.43 11.40 12.50
C VAL A 130 -5.77 12.66 11.73
N VAL A 131 -6.16 13.71 12.45
CA VAL A 131 -6.48 15.01 11.85
C VAL A 131 -5.21 15.73 11.46
N VAL A 132 -5.11 16.09 10.19
CA VAL A 132 -4.01 16.87 9.64
C VAL A 132 -4.51 18.29 9.34
N PRO A 133 -3.83 19.35 9.82
CA PRO A 133 -4.13 20.72 9.45
C PRO A 133 -4.12 20.94 7.94
N ASN A 134 -4.84 21.97 7.47
CA ASN A 134 -4.85 22.37 6.06
C ASN A 134 -3.58 23.15 5.68
N VAL A 135 -2.42 22.53 5.88
CA VAL A 135 -1.10 23.06 5.52
C VAL A 135 -0.53 22.19 4.40
N PRO A 136 -0.35 22.74 3.17
CA PRO A 136 0.07 21.95 2.00
C PRO A 136 1.38 21.18 2.20
N SER A 137 2.36 21.73 2.90
CA SER A 137 3.65 21.07 3.14
C SER A 137 3.53 19.79 3.98
N MET A 138 2.62 19.78 4.96
CA MET A 138 2.35 18.58 5.78
C MET A 138 1.61 17.51 4.99
N GLN A 139 0.64 17.92 4.18
CA GLN A 139 -0.12 17.01 3.32
C GLN A 139 0.79 16.39 2.25
N LEU A 140 1.66 17.18 1.63
CA LEU A 140 2.65 16.70 0.66
C LEU A 140 3.63 15.70 1.28
N SER A 141 4.18 16.00 2.45
CA SER A 141 5.13 15.10 3.12
C SER A 141 4.49 13.76 3.51
N ILE A 142 3.21 13.74 3.88
CA ILE A 142 2.45 12.49 4.08
C ILE A 142 2.31 11.72 2.77
N LEU A 143 2.00 12.40 1.66
CA LEU A 143 1.82 11.76 0.36
C LEU A 143 3.13 11.22 -0.20
N GLN A 144 4.22 11.98 -0.15
CA GLN A 144 5.55 11.56 -0.59
C GLN A 144 5.99 10.30 0.15
N LYS A 145 5.93 10.31 1.50
CA LYS A 145 6.31 9.14 2.31
C LYS A 145 5.51 7.88 2.00
N ARG A 146 4.23 8.01 1.64
CA ARG A 146 3.38 6.86 1.28
C ARG A 146 3.55 6.41 -0.17
N ASN A 147 3.82 7.33 -1.08
CA ASN A 147 3.97 7.05 -2.50
C ASN A 147 5.36 6.50 -2.85
N ASP A 148 6.40 6.94 -2.13
CA ASP A 148 7.80 6.58 -2.39
C ASP A 148 8.22 5.27 -1.71
N SER A 149 7.29 4.57 -1.04
CA SER A 149 7.58 3.26 -0.47
C SER A 149 7.74 2.23 -1.58
N THR A 150 9.00 1.82 -1.83
CA THR A 150 9.38 0.82 -2.84
C THR A 150 8.57 -0.49 -2.76
N LEU A 151 8.03 -0.82 -1.57
CA LEU A 151 7.26 -2.03 -1.32
C LEU A 151 5.82 -2.00 -1.86
N ALA A 152 5.24 -0.81 -2.09
CA ALA A 152 3.81 -0.69 -2.42
C ALA A 152 3.50 -0.86 -3.92
N GLY A 153 4.53 -0.84 -4.77
CA GLY A 153 4.37 -0.55 -6.21
C GLY A 153 3.86 0.88 -6.42
N GLN A 154 4.05 1.47 -7.60
CA GLN A 154 3.56 2.82 -7.88
C GLN A 154 2.03 2.86 -7.78
N PRO A 155 1.44 3.52 -6.76
CA PRO A 155 0.02 3.43 -6.53
C PRO A 155 -0.72 4.42 -7.45
N CYS A 156 -1.67 3.92 -8.24
CA CYS A 156 -2.60 4.78 -8.99
C CYS A 156 -3.42 5.65 -8.01
N GLN A 157 -3.99 6.76 -8.49
CA GLN A 157 -4.77 7.73 -7.70
C GLN A 157 -5.77 7.10 -6.70
N ARG A 158 -6.52 6.08 -7.13
CA ARG A 158 -7.47 5.35 -6.28
C ARG A 158 -6.80 4.58 -5.14
N LYS A 159 -5.62 4.00 -5.37
CA LYS A 159 -4.84 3.27 -4.36
C LYS A 159 -4.26 4.26 -3.34
N THR A 160 -3.66 5.36 -3.79
CA THR A 160 -3.10 6.40 -2.91
C THR A 160 -4.18 7.00 -1.99
N LEU A 161 -5.34 7.34 -2.55
CA LEU A 161 -6.47 7.85 -1.76
C LEU A 161 -6.90 6.85 -0.67
N LYS A 162 -7.05 5.57 -1.02
CA LYS A 162 -7.43 4.52 -0.06
C LYS A 162 -6.37 4.35 1.04
N LEU A 163 -5.10 4.35 0.67
CA LEU A 163 -3.98 4.18 1.61
C LEU A 163 -3.91 5.33 2.59
N VAL A 164 -4.02 6.57 2.13
CA VAL A 164 -3.89 7.74 3.01
C VAL A 164 -5.13 7.88 3.89
N LYS A 165 -6.33 7.68 3.33
CA LYS A 165 -7.61 7.81 4.06
C LYS A 165 -7.78 6.77 5.17
N ARG A 166 -7.01 5.68 5.16
CA ARG A 166 -7.05 4.71 6.26
C ARG A 166 -6.57 5.31 7.58
N ASP A 167 -5.59 6.22 7.54
CA ASP A 167 -4.88 6.66 8.74
C ASP A 167 -4.98 8.18 8.98
N PHE A 168 -5.20 8.97 7.92
CA PHE A 168 -5.23 10.43 7.99
C PHE A 168 -6.51 11.03 7.43
N TYR A 169 -6.87 12.20 7.94
CA TYR A 169 -8.00 12.99 7.49
C TYR A 169 -7.66 14.49 7.46
N TRP A 170 -8.08 15.18 6.41
CA TRP A 170 -8.11 16.65 6.33
C TRP A 170 -9.21 17.12 5.39
N SER A 171 -9.61 18.39 5.52
CA SER A 171 -10.65 18.96 4.66
C SER A 171 -10.12 19.14 3.23
N GLY A 172 -10.88 18.69 2.22
CA GLY A 172 -10.44 18.75 0.82
C GLY A 172 -9.45 17.67 0.39
N MET A 173 -9.20 16.65 1.23
CA MET A 173 -8.25 15.56 0.98
C MET A 173 -8.37 14.91 -0.40
N THR A 174 -9.60 14.64 -0.85
CA THR A 174 -9.80 13.97 -2.14
C THR A 174 -9.28 14.81 -3.30
N GLN A 175 -9.55 16.12 -3.30
CA GLN A 175 -9.12 17.01 -4.37
C GLN A 175 -7.60 17.16 -4.34
N PHE A 176 -7.02 17.39 -3.15
CA PHE A 176 -5.58 17.54 -2.98
C PHE A 176 -4.78 16.32 -3.46
N ILE A 177 -5.25 15.11 -3.13
CA ILE A 177 -4.60 13.86 -3.58
C ILE A 177 -4.74 13.69 -5.09
N LYS A 178 -5.90 14.05 -5.66
CA LYS A 178 -6.09 13.97 -7.11
C LYS A 178 -5.10 14.87 -7.85
N ASP A 179 -4.97 16.11 -7.40
CA ASP A 179 -4.08 17.10 -7.99
C ASP A 179 -2.61 16.64 -7.87
N TYR A 180 -2.20 16.17 -6.69
CA TYR A 180 -0.86 15.62 -6.45
C TYR A 180 -0.54 14.46 -7.40
N VAL A 181 -1.40 13.44 -7.48
CA VAL A 181 -1.14 12.28 -8.34
C VAL A 181 -1.13 12.67 -9.82
N SER A 182 -1.97 13.62 -10.24
CA SER A 182 -1.97 14.11 -11.62
C SER A 182 -0.69 14.87 -12.01
N SER A 183 -0.05 15.54 -11.04
CA SER A 183 1.24 16.22 -11.25
C SER A 183 2.46 15.28 -11.19
N CYS A 184 2.29 14.08 -10.64
CA CYS A 184 3.37 13.11 -10.46
C CYS A 184 3.69 12.41 -11.78
N GLN A 185 4.81 12.78 -12.42
CA GLN A 185 5.31 12.16 -13.66
C GLN A 185 5.61 10.66 -13.52
N GLN A 186 5.89 10.20 -12.30
CA GLN A 186 6.11 8.78 -12.00
C GLN A 186 4.81 8.01 -11.75
N CYS A 187 3.69 8.71 -11.61
CA CYS A 187 2.39 8.12 -11.28
C CYS A 187 1.41 8.12 -12.47
N SER A 188 1.80 8.72 -13.60
CA SER A 188 1.02 8.80 -14.86
C SER A 188 1.17 7.56 -15.71
#